data_AF-A0A7V4Q821-F1
#
_entry.id   AF-A0A7V4Q821-F1
#
_cell.length_a   1.000
_cell.length_b   1.000
_cell.length_c   1.000
_cell.angle_alpha   90.00
_cell.angle_beta   90.00
_cell.angle_gamma   90.00
#
_symmetry.space_group_name_H-M   'P 1'
#
loop_
_entity.id
_entity.type
_entity.pdbx_description
1 polymer ?
#
loop_
_entity_poly.entity_id
_entity_poly.type
_entity_poly.pdbx_seq_one_letter_code
_entity_poly.pdbx_strand_id
1 'polypeptide(L)'
;MATTASKETSRAKSSSAKSANRAAADSIFGDTDKETRLALLRSMLLQRRFEERCAEAYALGKIGGFCHLYIGQEACGTGAISCLREDDYVITTYRDHGQAL
;
A
#
# COMPACT_ATOMS: atom_id res chain seq x y z
N MET A 1 19.58 22.76 -52.46
CA MET A 1 20.15 21.63 -51.70
C MET A 1 19.75 21.79 -50.24
N ALA A 2 18.62 21.23 -49.85
CA ALA A 2 18.12 21.26 -48.48
C ALA A 2 17.43 19.94 -48.17
N THR A 3 18.03 19.12 -47.31
CA THR A 3 17.36 18.08 -46.54
C THR A 3 18.15 17.82 -45.26
N THR A 4 17.56 18.20 -44.13
CA THR A 4 17.98 17.89 -42.77
C THR A 4 17.55 16.45 -42.45
N ALA A 5 18.47 15.61 -41.97
CA ALA A 5 18.18 14.23 -41.57
C ALA A 5 18.52 13.99 -40.09
N SER A 6 17.45 13.74 -39.34
CA SER A 6 17.26 13.01 -38.08
C SER A 6 18.39 12.85 -37.06
N LYS A 7 18.17 13.44 -35.88
CA LYS A 7 18.71 12.99 -34.59
C LYS A 7 18.04 11.65 -34.23
N GLU A 8 18.80 10.56 -34.27
CA GLU A 8 18.38 9.28 -33.68
C GLU A 8 18.28 9.42 -32.15
N THR A 9 17.10 9.08 -31.64
CA THR A 9 16.70 9.12 -30.24
C THR A 9 17.36 8.01 -29.41
N SER A 10 17.98 8.41 -28.31
CA SER A 10 18.54 7.58 -27.24
C SER A 10 17.47 6.76 -26.50
N ARG A 11 17.21 5.52 -26.93
CA ARG A 11 16.23 4.61 -26.27
C ARG A 11 16.83 3.34 -25.63
N ALA A 12 18.15 3.23 -25.52
CA ALA A 12 18.80 1.99 -25.07
C ALA A 12 19.20 1.94 -23.57
N LYS A 13 19.06 3.02 -22.78
CA LYS A 13 19.57 3.08 -21.39
C LYS A 13 18.54 2.85 -20.28
N SER A 14 17.25 2.68 -20.57
CA SER A 14 16.18 2.61 -19.55
C SER A 14 15.79 1.21 -19.08
N SER A 15 16.19 0.14 -19.79
CA SER A 15 15.80 -1.23 -19.44
C SER A 15 16.65 -1.85 -18.31
N SER A 16 17.96 -1.55 -18.30
CA SER A 16 18.91 -2.10 -17.33
C SER A 16 18.67 -1.58 -15.90
N ALA A 17 18.41 -0.27 -15.75
CA ALA A 17 18.10 0.34 -14.45
C ALA A 17 16.78 -0.18 -13.84
N LYS A 18 15.82 -0.59 -14.68
CA LYS A 18 14.53 -1.13 -14.25
C LYS A 18 14.62 -2.55 -13.70
N SER A 19 15.58 -3.34 -14.21
CA SER A 19 15.87 -4.70 -13.77
C SER A 19 16.59 -4.72 -12.41
N ALA A 20 17.60 -3.86 -12.25
CA ALA A 20 18.35 -3.73 -10.99
C ALA A 20 17.45 -3.27 -9.82
N ASN A 21 16.50 -2.36 -10.09
CA ASN A 21 15.59 -1.86 -9.05
C ASN A 21 14.53 -2.91 -8.65
N ARG A 22 14.15 -3.82 -9.56
CA ARG A 22 13.27 -4.95 -9.24
C ARG A 22 13.96 -5.97 -8.34
N ALA A 23 15.18 -6.36 -8.68
CA ALA A 23 15.95 -7.30 -7.88
C ALA A 23 16.22 -6.79 -6.45
N ALA A 24 16.49 -5.48 -6.29
CA ALA A 24 16.63 -4.86 -4.98
C ALA A 24 15.31 -4.86 -4.19
N ALA A 25 14.18 -4.52 -4.83
CA ALA A 25 12.87 -4.60 -4.19
C ALA A 25 12.52 -6.03 -3.77
N ASP A 26 12.75 -7.02 -4.64
CA ASP A 26 12.50 -8.43 -4.34
C ASP A 26 13.39 -8.92 -3.17
N SER A 27 14.61 -8.39 -3.01
CA SER A 27 15.49 -8.71 -1.87
C SER A 27 15.03 -8.15 -0.51
N ILE A 28 14.27 -7.05 -0.50
CA ILE A 28 13.77 -6.40 0.73
C ILE A 28 12.53 -7.11 1.29
N PHE A 29 11.71 -7.69 0.41
CA PHE A 29 10.47 -8.38 0.80
C PHE A 29 10.63 -9.90 0.99
N GLY A 30 11.85 -10.43 0.84
CA GLY A 30 12.14 -11.87 0.94
C GLY A 30 11.32 -12.72 -0.04
N ASP A 31 11.24 -14.04 0.22
CA ASP A 31 10.46 -15.01 -0.56
C ASP A 31 8.93 -14.85 -0.42
N THR A 32 8.42 -13.63 -0.22
CA THR A 32 6.98 -13.37 -0.18
C THR A 32 6.40 -13.58 -1.57
N ASP A 33 5.63 -14.65 -1.72
CA ASP A 33 5.03 -15.03 -2.99
C ASP A 33 4.06 -13.94 -3.50
N LYS A 34 3.72 -14.02 -4.78
CA LYS A 34 2.88 -13.01 -5.43
C LYS A 34 1.49 -12.91 -4.79
N GLU A 35 0.90 -14.03 -4.36
CA GLU A 35 -0.44 -14.04 -3.79
C GLU A 35 -0.45 -13.37 -2.41
N THR A 36 0.56 -13.64 -1.57
CA THR A 36 0.70 -12.95 -0.29
C THR A 36 0.83 -11.43 -0.50
N ARG A 37 1.68 -10.97 -1.43
CA ARG A 37 1.81 -9.53 -1.73
C ARG A 37 0.49 -8.90 -2.20
N LEU A 38 -0.28 -9.61 -3.02
CA LEU A 38 -1.59 -9.15 -3.46
C LEU A 38 -2.60 -9.12 -2.31
N ALA A 39 -2.58 -10.09 -1.41
CA ALA A 39 -3.43 -10.11 -0.22
C ALA A 39 -3.14 -8.92 0.70
N LEU A 40 -1.87 -8.66 1.00
CA LEU A 40 -1.45 -7.50 1.81
C LEU A 40 -1.86 -6.18 1.15
N LEU A 41 -1.66 -6.04 -0.16
CA LEU A 41 -2.09 -4.84 -0.88
C LEU A 41 -3.61 -4.67 -0.85
N ARG A 42 -4.38 -5.74 -1.01
CA ARG A 42 -5.85 -5.70 -0.91
C ARG A 42 -6.29 -5.27 0.48
N SER A 43 -5.66 -5.77 1.54
CA SER A 43 -5.95 -5.35 2.92
C SER A 43 -5.70 -3.86 3.12
N MET A 44 -4.53 -3.35 2.71
CA MET A 44 -4.24 -1.91 2.82
C MET A 44 -5.22 -1.03 2.02
N LEU A 45 -5.62 -1.47 0.82
CA LEU A 45 -6.60 -0.75 0.01
C LEU A 45 -8.00 -0.77 0.63
N LEU A 46 -8.40 -1.90 1.24
CA LEU A 46 -9.65 -2.02 1.97
C LEU A 46 -9.68 -1.03 3.14
N GLN A 47 -8.64 -1.02 3.97
CA GLN A 47 -8.51 -0.08 5.08
C GLN A 47 -8.62 1.37 4.59
N ARG A 48 -7.87 1.76 3.55
CA ARG A 48 -7.95 3.12 2.98
C ARG A 48 -9.37 3.49 2.55
N ARG A 49 -10.06 2.60 1.83
CA ARG A 49 -11.42 2.89 1.34
C ARG A 49 -12.45 2.91 2.44
N PHE A 50 -12.30 2.06 3.44
CA PHE A 50 -13.13 2.09 4.64
C PHE A 50 -13.00 3.45 5.35
N GLU A 51 -11.77 3.90 5.58
CA GLU A 51 -11.51 5.15 6.29
C GLU A 51 -12.02 6.39 5.55
N GLU A 52 -11.86 6.44 4.23
CA GLU A 52 -12.43 7.52 3.43
C GLU A 52 -13.97 7.57 3.53
N ARG A 53 -14.62 6.41 3.63
CA ARG A 53 -16.07 6.32 3.85
C ARG A 53 -16.46 6.71 5.27
N CYS A 54 -15.65 6.37 6.27
CA CYS A 54 -15.83 6.85 7.64
C CYS A 54 -15.73 8.38 7.69
N ALA A 55 -14.74 8.97 7.01
CA ALA A 55 -14.57 10.43 6.92
C ALA A 55 -15.78 11.12 6.28
N GLU A 56 -16.28 10.56 5.16
CA GLU A 56 -17.50 11.05 4.48
C GLU A 56 -18.73 10.95 5.40
N ALA A 57 -18.94 9.79 6.03
CA ALA A 57 -20.06 9.57 6.93
C ALA A 57 -20.02 10.49 8.16
N TYR A 58 -18.83 10.76 8.70
CA TYR A 58 -18.63 11.71 9.79
C TYR A 58 -18.95 13.14 9.36
N ALA A 59 -18.48 13.56 8.18
CA ALA A 59 -18.80 14.89 7.63
C ALA A 59 -20.30 15.07 7.37
N LEU A 60 -21.01 14.00 7.00
CA LEU A 60 -22.47 13.99 6.84
C LEU A 60 -23.24 13.88 8.17
N GLY A 61 -22.55 13.83 9.32
CA GLY A 61 -23.18 13.68 10.63
C GLY A 61 -23.81 12.31 10.89
N LYS A 62 -23.47 11.30 10.08
CA LYS A 62 -23.95 9.91 10.25
C LYS A 62 -23.17 9.14 11.31
N ILE A 63 -21.97 9.62 11.64
CA ILE A 63 -21.15 9.13 12.76
C ILE A 63 -21.07 10.26 13.79
N GLY A 64 -21.50 9.98 15.02
CA GLY A 64 -21.38 10.92 16.14
C GLY A 64 -20.20 10.60 17.05
N GLY A 65 -19.79 11.56 17.88
CA GLY A 65 -18.67 11.38 18.81
C GLY A 65 -17.31 11.58 18.13
N PHE A 66 -16.36 10.67 18.37
CA PHE A 66 -15.01 10.74 17.81
C PHE A 66 -14.83 9.76 16.64
N CYS A 67 -14.06 10.17 15.64
CA CYS A 67 -13.70 9.32 14.49
C CYS A 67 -12.20 9.47 14.18
N HIS A 68 -11.40 8.48 14.58
CA HIS A 68 -9.95 8.52 14.46
C HIS A 68 -9.47 7.71 13.25
N LEU A 69 -9.27 8.40 12.13
CA LEU A 69 -8.97 7.74 10.85
C LEU A 69 -7.56 7.12 10.80
N TYR A 70 -7.41 5.87 10.40
CA TYR A 70 -6.13 5.16 10.25
C TYR A 70 -5.40 5.45 8.92
N ILE A 71 -5.83 6.47 8.18
CA ILE A 71 -5.28 6.84 6.86
C ILE A 71 -3.78 7.11 6.97
N GLY A 72 -2.99 6.39 6.18
CA GLY A 72 -1.53 6.50 6.12
C GLY A 72 -0.77 5.53 7.03
N GLN A 73 -1.47 4.75 7.87
CA GLN A 73 -0.87 3.74 8.74
C GLN A 73 -1.22 2.30 8.32
N GLU A 74 -1.82 2.10 7.14
CA GLU A 74 -2.39 0.82 6.73
C GLU A 74 -1.37 -0.33 6.70
N ALA A 75 -0.14 -0.01 6.31
CA ALA A 75 0.96 -0.97 6.30
C ALA A 75 1.35 -1.44 7.72
N CYS A 76 1.20 -0.59 8.74
CA CYS A 76 1.50 -0.93 10.12
C CYS A 76 0.55 -2.02 10.64
N GLY A 77 -0.77 -1.82 10.49
CA GLY A 77 -1.78 -2.79 10.90
C GLY A 77 -1.70 -4.08 10.08
N THR A 78 -1.72 -3.95 8.75
CA THR A 78 -1.68 -5.10 7.83
C THR A 78 -0.43 -5.96 8.04
N GLY A 79 0.75 -5.32 8.10
CA GLY A 79 2.01 -6.03 8.26
C GLY A 79 2.11 -6.72 9.62
N ALA A 80 1.77 -6.01 10.71
CA ALA A 80 1.81 -6.58 12.05
C ALA A 80 0.87 -7.80 12.18
N ILE A 81 -0.39 -7.66 11.78
CA ILE A 81 -1.40 -8.74 11.90
C ILE A 81 -1.06 -9.93 11.01
N SER A 82 -0.50 -9.70 9.81
CA SER A 82 -0.14 -10.79 8.88
C SER A 82 0.93 -11.76 9.42
N CYS A 83 1.67 -11.35 10.45
CA CYS A 83 2.70 -12.16 11.08
C CYS A 83 2.23 -12.88 12.36
N LEU A 84 1.00 -12.63 12.80
CA LEU A 84 0.43 -13.22 14.01
C LEU A 84 -0.26 -14.55 13.70
N ARG A 85 -0.35 -15.39 14.72
CA ARG A 85 -1.19 -16.59 14.72
C ARG A 85 -2.60 -16.21 15.16
N GLU A 86 -3.58 -17.05 14.83
CA GLU A 86 -4.98 -16.80 15.19
C GLU A 86 -5.23 -16.77 16.71
N ASP A 87 -4.36 -17.40 17.50
CA ASP A 87 -4.41 -17.44 18.97
C ASP A 87 -3.61 -16.32 19.65
N ASP A 88 -2.95 -15.44 18.88
CA ASP A 88 -2.19 -14.32 19.45
C ASP A 88 -3.11 -13.16 19.84
N TYR A 89 -2.81 -12.51 20.96
CA TYR A 89 -3.57 -11.37 21.46
C TYR A 89 -3.07 -10.06 20.87
N VAL A 90 -4.00 -9.19 20.46
CA VAL A 90 -3.71 -7.84 19.96
C VAL A 90 -4.41 -6.81 20.83
N ILE A 91 -3.67 -5.77 21.23
CA ILE A 91 -4.21 -4.57 21.90
C ILE A 91 -3.76 -3.33 21.14
N THR A 92 -4.63 -2.35 21.04
CA THR A 92 -4.38 -1.07 20.36
C THR A 92 -5.10 0.07 21.08
N THR A 93 -4.91 1.30 20.59
CA THR A 93 -5.52 2.52 21.14
C THR A 93 -6.74 2.93 20.31
N TYR A 94 -7.27 4.13 20.52
CA TYR A 94 -8.48 4.66 19.86
C TYR A 94 -8.39 4.87 18.34
N ARG A 95 -7.26 4.55 17.70
CA ARG A 95 -7.06 4.64 16.25
C ARG A 95 -6.79 3.23 15.72
N ASP A 96 -7.85 2.44 15.63
CA ASP A 96 -7.78 0.98 15.52
C ASP A 96 -8.62 0.38 14.38
N HIS A 97 -9.39 1.21 13.67
CA HIS A 97 -10.22 0.76 12.55
C HIS A 97 -9.46 -0.16 11.59
N GLY A 98 -8.26 0.23 11.15
CA GLY A 98 -7.45 -0.56 10.23
C GLY A 98 -7.00 -1.90 10.79
N GLN A 99 -6.83 -2.02 12.11
CA GLN A 99 -6.43 -3.26 12.79
C GLN A 99 -7.63 -4.18 13.09
N ALA A 100 -8.84 -3.65 13.12
CA ALA A 100 -10.08 -4.38 13.38
C ALA A 100 -10.74 -4.96 12.10
N LEU A 101 -10.22 -4.62 10.91
CA LEU A 101 -10.67 -5.09 9.59
C LEU A 101 -9.91 -6.35 9.16
#